data_AF-A0AAD2ZB19-F1
#
_entry.id   AF-A0AAD2ZB19-F1
#
_cell.length_a   1.000
_cell.length_b   1.000
_cell.length_c   1.000
_cell.angle_alpha   90.00
_cell.angle_beta   90.00
_cell.angle_gamma   90.00
#
_symmetry.space_group_name_H-M   'P 1'
#
loop_
_entity.id
_entity.type
_entity.pdbx_description
1 polymer ?
#
loop_
_entity_poly.entity_id
_entity_poly.type
_entity_poly.pdbx_seq_one_letter_code
_entity_poly.pdbx_strand_id
1 'polypeptide(L)'
;MKFSKKVYKNTPEYALYIKARFADRSSHSFEFDGHRWAYEHTSFDDAGNYDLLYRFTDDEVSPVETSDDLSVRDYMAAKYMQGVSANPERLYSNDDLAEEAYQMADAMIKARG
;
A
#
# COMPACT_ATOMS: atom_id res chain seq x y z
N MET A 1 -5.52 4.64 -14.27
CA MET A 1 -5.65 3.69 -15.41
C MET A 1 -5.13 2.33 -14.95
N LYS A 2 -6.01 1.40 -14.56
CA LYS A 2 -5.57 0.11 -13.99
C LYS A 2 -4.74 -0.71 -14.97
N PHE A 3 -3.54 -1.12 -14.55
CA PHE A 3 -2.69 -2.03 -15.30
C PHE A 3 -2.77 -3.42 -14.69
N SER A 4 -3.01 -4.43 -15.53
CA SER A 4 -3.16 -5.82 -15.11
C SER A 4 -2.21 -6.74 -15.86
N LYS A 5 -1.76 -7.81 -15.19
CA LYS A 5 -0.90 -8.85 -15.77
C LYS A 5 -1.44 -10.22 -15.44
N LYS A 6 -1.54 -11.10 -16.44
CA LYS A 6 -1.89 -12.52 -16.25
C LYS A 6 -0.60 -13.33 -16.14
N VAL A 7 -0.49 -14.14 -15.09
CA VAL A 7 0.64 -15.06 -14.91
C VAL A 7 0.12 -16.49 -15.02
N TYR A 8 0.43 -17.15 -16.13
CA TYR A 8 -0.07 -18.49 -16.44
C TYR A 8 0.71 -19.59 -15.68
N LYS A 9 0.00 -20.53 -15.07
CA LYS A 9 0.54 -21.61 -14.23
C LYS A 9 1.47 -22.58 -14.98
N ASN A 10 1.32 -22.67 -16.30
CA ASN A 10 2.11 -23.55 -17.16
C ASN A 10 3.40 -22.91 -17.70
N THR A 11 3.75 -21.71 -17.25
CA THR A 11 4.98 -21.03 -17.68
C THR A 11 6.04 -21.06 -16.57
N PRO A 12 7.34 -21.00 -16.93
CA PRO A 12 8.42 -20.85 -15.95
C PRO A 12 8.28 -19.58 -15.09
N GLU A 13 7.64 -18.54 -15.63
CA GLU A 13 7.36 -17.27 -14.95
C GLU A 13 6.53 -17.47 -13.68
N TYR A 14 5.60 -18.44 -13.66
CA TYR A 14 4.76 -18.70 -12.49
C TYR A 14 5.57 -19.09 -11.25
N ALA A 15 6.65 -19.86 -11.41
CA ALA A 15 7.51 -20.22 -10.29
C ALA A 15 8.23 -19.00 -9.69
N LEU A 16 8.65 -18.06 -10.54
CA LEU A 16 9.26 -16.80 -10.11
C LEU A 16 8.25 -15.90 -9.41
N TYR A 17 7.04 -15.79 -9.97
CA TYR A 17 5.93 -15.05 -9.37
C TYR A 17 5.57 -15.59 -7.98
N ILE A 18 5.39 -16.91 -7.82
CA ILE A 18 5.06 -17.51 -6.52
C ILE A 18 6.16 -17.23 -5.49
N LYS A 19 7.43 -17.32 -5.90
CA LYS A 19 8.56 -16.98 -5.03
C LYS A 19 8.52 -15.51 -4.60
N ALA A 20 8.25 -14.59 -5.53
CA ALA A 20 8.16 -13.16 -5.25
C ALA A 20 6.97 -12.84 -4.33
N ARG A 21 5.78 -13.36 -4.66
CA ARG A 21 4.54 -13.14 -3.91
C ARG A 21 4.62 -13.57 -2.44
N PHE A 22 5.31 -14.66 -2.16
CA PHE A 22 5.41 -15.22 -0.82
C PHE A 22 6.79 -15.01 -0.17
N ALA A 23 7.64 -14.16 -0.75
CA ALA A 23 8.94 -13.79 -0.16
C ALA A 23 8.75 -13.06 1.17
N ASP A 24 7.77 -12.14 1.21
CA ASP A 24 7.32 -11.46 2.42
C ASP A 24 5.84 -11.74 2.62
N ARG A 25 5.50 -12.42 3.72
CA ARG A 25 4.12 -12.80 4.05
C ARG A 25 3.35 -11.68 4.76
N SER A 26 4.00 -10.58 5.10
CA SER A 26 3.40 -9.44 5.78
C SER A 26 2.90 -8.35 4.83
N SER A 27 3.40 -8.34 3.59
CA SER A 27 3.13 -7.33 2.58
C SER A 27 1.93 -7.72 1.69
N HIS A 28 1.04 -6.77 1.38
CA HIS A 28 -0.09 -6.99 0.46
C HIS A 28 0.34 -6.96 -1.02
N SER A 29 1.47 -6.30 -1.30
CA SER A 29 2.10 -6.19 -2.61
C SER A 29 3.51 -6.78 -2.63
N PHE A 30 4.08 -7.02 -3.81
CA PHE A 30 5.41 -7.59 -3.97
C PHE A 30 6.08 -7.10 -5.27
N GLU A 31 7.41 -7.04 -5.27
CA GLU A 31 8.18 -6.73 -6.46
C GLU A 31 8.25 -7.93 -7.40
N PHE A 32 7.85 -7.74 -8.65
CA PHE A 32 7.92 -8.75 -9.69
C PHE A 32 8.05 -8.10 -11.06
N ASP A 33 9.00 -8.56 -11.87
CA ASP A 33 9.23 -8.03 -13.23
C ASP A 33 9.45 -6.50 -13.26
N GLY A 34 10.25 -5.99 -12.31
CA GLY A 34 10.61 -4.57 -12.21
C GLY A 34 9.49 -3.64 -11.76
N HIS A 35 8.33 -4.16 -11.36
CA HIS A 35 7.20 -3.38 -10.87
C HIS A 35 6.64 -3.95 -9.56
N ARG A 36 5.98 -3.10 -8.78
CA ARG A 36 5.25 -3.53 -7.59
C ARG A 36 3.84 -3.95 -7.98
N TRP A 37 3.51 -5.22 -7.73
CA TRP A 37 2.24 -5.84 -8.07
C TRP A 37 1.51 -6.27 -6.80
N ALA A 38 0.18 -6.30 -6.85
CA ALA A 38 -0.65 -6.98 -5.88
C ALA A 38 -1.45 -8.08 -6.58
N TYR A 39 -1.74 -9.15 -5.84
CA TYR A 39 -2.59 -10.23 -6.34
C TYR A 39 -4.05 -9.78 -6.28
N GLU A 40 -4.76 -9.89 -7.40
CA GLU A 40 -6.19 -9.55 -7.44
C GLU A 40 -7.05 -10.78 -7.16
N HIS A 41 -6.97 -11.77 -8.05
CA HIS A 41 -7.69 -13.03 -7.96
C HIS A 41 -7.12 -14.04 -8.97
N THR A 42 -7.37 -15.32 -8.74
CA THR A 42 -7.25 -16.36 -9.76
C THR A 42 -8.54 -16.33 -10.58
N SER A 43 -8.45 -16.30 -11.92
CA SER A 43 -9.62 -16.17 -12.80
C SER A 43 -10.34 -17.51 -13.06
N PHE A 44 -11.64 -17.37 -13.37
CA PHE A 44 -12.64 -18.38 -13.76
C PHE A 44 -12.66 -18.61 -15.30
N ASP A 45 -11.56 -19.01 -15.94
CA ASP A 45 -11.76 -19.90 -17.09
C ASP A 45 -12.03 -21.31 -16.55
N ASP A 46 -12.66 -22.21 -17.33
CA ASP A 46 -13.03 -23.56 -16.86
C ASP A 46 -11.85 -24.38 -16.30
N ALA A 47 -10.61 -23.90 -16.45
CA ALA A 47 -9.38 -24.56 -16.05
C ALA A 47 -8.59 -23.84 -14.92
N GLY A 48 -8.88 -22.58 -14.58
CA GLY A 48 -8.17 -21.82 -13.55
C GLY A 48 -6.67 -21.64 -13.83
N ASN A 49 -6.30 -21.39 -15.09
CA ASN A 49 -4.93 -21.52 -15.60
C ASN A 49 -3.97 -20.38 -15.25
N TYR A 50 -4.45 -19.26 -14.71
CA TYR A 50 -3.61 -18.10 -14.43
C TYR A 50 -4.05 -17.33 -13.18
N ASP A 51 -3.08 -16.64 -12.59
CA ASP A 51 -3.31 -15.63 -11.56
C ASP A 51 -3.29 -14.24 -12.17
N LEU A 52 -4.21 -13.37 -11.74
CA LEU A 52 -4.28 -11.99 -12.18
C LEU A 52 -3.62 -11.08 -11.16
N LEU A 53 -2.69 -10.26 -11.64
CA LEU A 53 -2.02 -9.22 -10.90
C LEU A 53 -2.54 -7.85 -11.33
N TYR A 54 -2.53 -6.90 -10.41
CA TYR A 54 -2.75 -5.49 -10.71
C TYR A 54 -1.61 -4.65 -10.12
N ARG A 55 -1.32 -3.52 -10.77
CA ARG A 55 -0.44 -2.49 -10.20
C ARG A 55 -1.23 -1.21 -9.96
N PHE A 56 -0.90 -0.53 -8.87
CA PHE A 56 -1.40 0.79 -8.55
C PHE A 56 -0.87 1.79 -9.59
N THR A 57 -1.72 2.72 -10.06
CA THR A 57 -1.22 3.89 -10.78
C THR A 57 -0.90 5.01 -9.81
N ASP A 58 0.03 5.89 -10.18
CA ASP A 58 0.33 7.10 -9.41
C ASP A 58 -0.94 7.94 -9.11
N ASP A 59 -1.95 7.87 -9.98
CA ASP A 59 -3.25 8.55 -9.80
C ASP A 59 -4.28 7.79 -8.95
N GLU A 60 -4.06 6.50 -8.69
CA GLU A 60 -4.92 5.69 -7.80
C GLU A 60 -4.25 5.58 -6.43
N VAL A 61 -4.03 6.73 -5.80
CA VAL A 61 -3.80 6.80 -4.36
C VAL A 61 -5.11 6.42 -3.67
N SER A 62 -5.41 5.12 -3.63
CA SER A 62 -6.27 4.59 -2.57
C SER A 62 -5.56 4.89 -1.26
N PRO A 63 -6.10 5.73 -0.35
CA PRO A 63 -5.41 6.14 0.88
C PRO A 63 -5.15 5.00 1.87
N VAL A 64 -5.48 3.76 1.50
CA VAL A 64 -5.49 2.59 2.38
C VAL A 64 -4.48 1.52 1.96
N GLU A 65 -3.97 1.54 0.72
CA GLU A 65 -3.19 0.43 0.14
C GLU A 65 -1.68 0.75 -0.03
N THR A 66 -1.23 1.95 0.35
CA THR A 66 0.20 2.26 0.54
C THR A 66 0.73 1.82 1.91
N SER A 67 -0.01 0.96 2.62
CA SER A 67 0.33 0.47 3.96
C SER A 67 1.66 -0.29 4.01
N ASP A 68 2.12 -0.85 2.89
CA ASP A 68 3.39 -1.57 2.83
C ASP A 68 4.62 -0.63 2.91
N ASP A 69 4.49 0.64 2.50
CA ASP A 69 5.58 1.63 2.51
C ASP A 69 5.38 2.75 3.55
N LEU A 70 4.19 2.82 4.19
CA LEU A 70 3.92 3.75 5.28
C LEU A 70 4.50 3.24 6.59
N SER A 71 5.41 4.00 7.17
CA SER A 71 5.91 3.74 8.51
C SER A 71 4.81 3.95 9.56
N VAL A 72 4.97 3.33 10.74
CA VAL A 72 4.09 3.58 11.90
C VAL A 72 3.99 5.08 12.21
N ARG A 73 5.07 5.84 11.96
CA ARG A 73 5.13 7.29 12.11
C ARG A 73 4.16 7.99 11.16
N ASP A 74 4.14 7.60 9.89
CA ASP A 74 3.25 8.19 8.87
C ASP A 74 1.78 7.91 9.20
N TYR A 75 1.47 6.71 9.70
CA TYR A 75 0.13 6.38 10.17
C TYR A 75 -0.31 7.26 11.35
N MET A 76 0.55 7.46 12.35
CA MET A 76 0.26 8.31 13.51
C MET A 76 0.07 9.78 13.10
N ALA A 77 0.92 10.29 12.22
CA ALA A 77 0.82 11.64 11.68
C ALA A 77 -0.50 11.84 10.93
N ALA A 78 -0.87 10.91 10.03
CA ALA A 78 -2.13 10.97 9.29
C ALA A 78 -3.36 10.96 10.23
N LYS A 79 -3.31 10.16 11.30
CA LYS A 79 -4.38 10.13 12.32
C LYS A 79 -4.54 11.44 13.07
N TYR A 80 -3.42 12.10 13.41
CA TYR A 80 -3.45 13.44 14.00
C TYR A 80 -4.07 14.45 13.02
N MET A 81 -3.60 14.48 11.77
CA MET A 81 -4.13 15.37 10.73
C MET A 81 -5.62 15.17 10.49
N GLN A 82 -6.08 13.91 10.52
CA GLN A 82 -7.50 13.57 10.40
C GLN A 82 -8.32 14.16 11.55
N GLY A 83 -7.85 14.03 12.80
CA GLY A 83 -8.52 14.59 13.98
C GLY A 83 -8.59 16.12 13.94
N VAL A 84 -7.50 16.78 13.59
CA VAL A 84 -7.44 18.26 13.50
C VAL A 84 -8.31 18.77 12.35
N SER A 85 -8.29 18.10 11.20
CA SER A 85 -9.08 18.50 10.02
C SER A 85 -10.58 18.24 10.17
N ALA A 86 -10.98 17.38 11.10
CA ALA A 86 -12.40 17.18 11.42
C ALA A 86 -13.03 18.40 12.12
N ASN A 87 -12.23 19.36 12.60
CA ASN A 87 -12.73 20.61 13.15
C ASN A 87 -12.98 21.64 12.01
N PRO A 88 -14.24 22.03 11.74
CA PRO A 88 -14.56 23.01 10.70
C PRO A 88 -14.03 24.43 11.00
N GLU A 89 -13.69 24.72 12.26
CA GLU A 89 -13.12 26.00 12.69
C GLU A 89 -11.58 25.98 12.78
N ARG A 90 -10.93 24.94 12.24
CA ARG A 90 -9.47 24.86 12.36
C ARG A 90 -8.82 26.07 11.66
N LEU A 91 -7.92 26.72 12.37
CA LEU A 91 -7.07 27.79 11.86
C LEU A 91 -5.65 27.25 11.72
N TYR A 92 -5.44 26.33 10.77
CA TYR A 92 -4.13 25.74 10.48
C TYR A 92 -3.73 26.01 9.04
N SER A 93 -2.51 26.48 8.85
CA SER A 93 -1.82 26.33 7.56
C SER A 93 -1.63 24.83 7.27
N ASN A 94 -1.63 24.47 5.99
CA ASN A 94 -1.33 23.08 5.60
C ASN A 94 0.12 22.69 5.94
N ASP A 95 1.04 23.65 5.85
CA ASP A 95 2.46 23.42 6.14
C ASP A 95 2.67 23.19 7.64
N ASP A 96 2.10 24.05 8.49
CA ASP A 96 2.16 23.90 9.96
C ASP A 96 1.53 22.57 10.42
N LEU A 97 0.39 22.20 9.83
CA LEU A 97 -0.26 20.93 10.15
C LEU A 97 0.64 19.73 9.83
N ALA A 98 1.27 19.74 8.66
CA ALA A 98 2.12 18.63 8.24
C ALA A 98 3.32 18.47 9.16
N GLU A 99 3.95 19.59 9.57
CA GLU A 99 5.07 19.57 10.50
C GLU A 99 4.65 19.06 11.89
N GLU A 100 3.60 19.63 12.46
CA GLU A 100 3.10 19.22 13.78
C GLU A 100 2.66 17.76 13.82
N ALA A 101 2.08 17.25 12.74
CA ALA A 101 1.65 15.87 12.66
C ALA A 101 2.80 14.88 12.87
N TYR A 102 3.97 15.14 12.28
CA TYR A 102 5.15 14.31 12.48
C TYR A 102 5.78 14.50 13.85
N GLN A 103 5.78 15.72 14.40
CA GLN A 103 6.22 15.96 15.78
C GLN A 103 5.35 15.19 16.79
N MET A 104 4.04 15.18 16.58
CA MET A 104 3.09 14.42 17.39
C MET A 104 3.29 12.91 17.25
N ALA A 105 3.52 12.42 16.02
CA ALA A 105 3.86 11.02 15.80
C ALA A 105 5.15 10.62 16.55
N ASP A 106 6.19 11.44 16.50
CA ASP A 106 7.46 11.20 17.21
C ASP A 106 7.25 11.21 18.74
N ALA A 107 6.42 12.13 19.26
CA ALA A 107 6.05 12.15 20.67
C ALA A 107 5.27 10.90 21.10
N MET A 108 4.35 10.42 20.27
CA MET A 108 3.60 9.18 20.52
C MET A 108 4.50 7.95 20.51
N ILE A 109 5.44 7.85 19.57
CA ILE A 109 6.43 6.77 19.52
C ILE A 109 7.29 6.80 20.78
N LYS A 110 7.81 7.97 21.18
CA LYS A 110 8.62 8.12 22.39
C LYS A 110 7.85 7.79 23.67
N ALA A 111 6.56 8.13 23.74
CA ALA A 111 5.72 7.81 24.89
C ALA A 111 5.47 6.30 25.04
N ARG A 112 5.69 5.50 23.99
CA ARG A 112 5.47 4.05 23.99
C ARG A 112 6.60 3.26 24.66
N GLY A 113 7.80 3.85 24.83
CA GLY A 113 8.96 3.22 25.46
C GLY A 113 10.13 3.07 24.51
#